data_AF-A0A963BDR7-F1
#
_entry.id   AF-A0A963BDR7-F1
#
_cell.length_a   1.000
_cell.length_b   1.000
_cell.length_c   1.000
_cell.angle_alpha   90.00
_cell.angle_beta   90.00
_cell.angle_gamma   90.00
#
_symmetry.space_group_name_H-M   'P 1'
#
loop_
_entity.id
_entity.type
_entity.pdbx_description
1 polymer ?
#
loop_
_entity_poly.entity_id
_entity_poly.type
_entity_poly.pdbx_seq_one_letter_code
_entity_poly.pdbx_strand_id
1 'polypeptide(L)'
;MSDPEIKPSRGAPSAERQVADYLLQHPEFFERHLYLLKDLRVPHPSGTAVSLIERQVAQLRKENKELRKQLSEIVDVAKGNDRLNSRMQRLTFNLLEAKGLDDLLAQLQEGLEQDFQADFFGLRLDPAAHALATMERAGLSIGPKPMRALFEHQFATGNPMCGRLRAEQLDALFGSQANQVASAAVVPIESLDFSGVLGIGSRDPHRYQPGMGTLFLVQLGELLDRALRKYFLESLRDGS
;
A
#
# COMPACT_ATOMS: atom_id res chain seq x y z
N MET A 1 -29.16 -50.84 -32.74
CA MET A 1 -27.70 -50.62 -32.74
C MET A 1 -27.46 -49.27 -32.09
N SER A 2 -26.91 -49.08 -30.91
CA SER A 2 -26.50 -49.93 -29.79
C SER A 2 -26.44 -48.96 -28.60
N ASP A 3 -27.18 -49.21 -27.53
CA ASP A 3 -27.07 -48.43 -26.29
C ASP A 3 -25.67 -48.63 -25.68
N PRO A 4 -24.98 -47.58 -25.19
CA PRO A 4 -23.74 -47.77 -24.47
C PRO A 4 -24.06 -48.25 -23.05
N GLU A 5 -23.76 -49.52 -22.79
CA GLU A 5 -23.72 -50.10 -21.44
C GLU A 5 -22.75 -49.32 -20.53
N ILE A 6 -23.31 -48.66 -19.53
CA ILE A 6 -22.56 -48.07 -18.43
C ILE A 6 -22.18 -49.21 -17.46
N LYS A 7 -20.90 -49.59 -17.45
CA LYS A 7 -20.36 -50.57 -16.49
C LYS A 7 -20.39 -50.01 -15.07
N PRO A 8 -20.97 -50.72 -14.08
CA PRO A 8 -21.03 -50.22 -12.71
C PRO A 8 -19.71 -50.45 -11.96
N SER A 9 -19.30 -49.42 -11.23
CA SER A 9 -18.24 -49.45 -10.22
C SER A 9 -18.67 -50.32 -9.03
N ARG A 10 -17.80 -51.25 -8.60
CA ARG A 10 -18.07 -52.24 -7.56
C ARG A 10 -18.11 -51.57 -6.17
N GLY A 11 -19.30 -51.22 -5.68
CA GLY A 11 -19.51 -50.82 -4.28
C GLY A 11 -20.84 -50.18 -3.87
N ALA A 12 -21.67 -49.64 -4.78
CA ALA A 12 -22.83 -48.82 -4.40
C ALA A 12 -24.23 -49.12 -5.03
N PRO A 13 -24.58 -50.35 -5.51
CA PRO A 13 -25.88 -50.52 -6.21
C PRO A 13 -27.13 -50.30 -5.35
N SER A 14 -27.02 -50.52 -4.03
CA SER A 14 -28.14 -50.39 -3.09
C SER A 14 -28.36 -48.95 -2.63
N ALA A 15 -27.29 -48.19 -2.41
CA ALA A 15 -27.38 -46.81 -1.97
C ALA A 15 -27.89 -45.90 -3.09
N GLU A 16 -27.43 -46.11 -4.33
CA GLU A 16 -27.91 -45.35 -5.49
C GLU A 16 -29.40 -45.56 -5.74
N ARG A 17 -29.90 -46.81 -5.62
CA ARG A 17 -31.34 -47.12 -5.73
C ARG A 17 -32.15 -46.45 -4.63
N GLN A 18 -31.68 -46.50 -3.39
CA GLN A 18 -32.37 -45.84 -2.27
C GLN A 18 -32.45 -44.33 -2.45
N VAL A 19 -31.37 -43.69 -2.93
CA VAL A 19 -31.38 -42.26 -3.24
C VAL A 19 -32.35 -41.94 -4.39
N ALA A 20 -32.39 -42.77 -5.44
CA ALA A 20 -33.32 -42.60 -6.55
C ALA A 20 -34.79 -42.74 -6.12
N ASP A 21 -35.11 -43.78 -5.35
CA ASP A 21 -36.47 -44.02 -4.81
C ASP A 21 -36.90 -42.88 -3.88
N TYR A 22 -35.98 -42.37 -3.05
CA TYR A 22 -36.23 -41.24 -2.16
C TYR A 22 -36.53 -39.94 -2.92
N LEU A 23 -35.75 -39.64 -3.97
CA LEU A 23 -35.98 -38.45 -4.80
C LEU A 23 -37.30 -38.54 -5.58
N LEU A 24 -37.70 -39.73 -6.03
CA LEU A 24 -38.99 -39.97 -6.69
C LEU A 24 -40.19 -39.74 -5.74
N GLN A 25 -40.05 -40.15 -4.48
CA GLN A 25 -41.10 -39.98 -3.46
C GLN A 25 -41.16 -38.53 -2.92
N HIS A 26 -40.12 -37.73 -3.16
CA HIS A 26 -40.01 -36.36 -2.65
C HIS A 26 -39.62 -35.35 -3.76
N PRO A 27 -40.54 -35.02 -4.69
CA PRO A 27 -40.26 -34.08 -5.79
C PRO A 27 -39.85 -32.67 -5.30
N GLU A 28 -40.32 -32.27 -4.12
CA GLU A 28 -40.02 -30.97 -3.47
C GLU A 28 -38.64 -30.94 -2.79
N PHE A 29 -37.87 -32.03 -2.89
CA PHE A 29 -36.57 -32.17 -2.23
C PHE A 29 -35.60 -31.05 -2.62
N PHE A 30 -35.51 -30.71 -3.92
CA PHE A 30 -34.60 -29.67 -4.40
C PHE A 30 -35.08 -28.23 -4.11
N GLU A 31 -36.37 -28.03 -3.91
CA GLU A 31 -36.92 -26.74 -3.45
C GLU A 31 -36.54 -26.48 -1.99
N ARG A 32 -36.60 -27.52 -1.15
CA ARG A 32 -36.19 -27.44 0.27
C ARG A 32 -34.68 -27.40 0.46
N HIS A 33 -33.91 -27.89 -0.52
CA HIS A 33 -32.45 -27.97 -0.47
C HIS A 33 -31.80 -27.23 -1.64
N LEU A 34 -32.23 -26.00 -1.91
CA LEU A 34 -31.71 -25.12 -2.98
C LEU A 34 -30.19 -24.94 -2.94
N TYR A 35 -29.55 -25.06 -1.77
CA TYR A 35 -28.10 -25.00 -1.64
C TYR A 35 -27.40 -26.16 -2.36
N LEU A 36 -28.01 -27.36 -2.44
CA LEU A 36 -27.46 -28.49 -3.17
C LEU A 36 -27.31 -28.19 -4.66
N LEU A 37 -28.20 -27.38 -5.26
CA LEU A 37 -28.09 -26.99 -6.68
C LEU A 37 -26.86 -26.12 -6.99
N LYS A 38 -26.26 -25.47 -5.98
CA LYS A 38 -24.98 -24.75 -6.16
C LYS A 38 -23.83 -25.74 -6.40
N ASP A 39 -23.88 -26.90 -5.76
CA ASP A 39 -22.77 -27.87 -5.70
C ASP A 39 -23.00 -29.13 -6.56
N LEU A 40 -24.25 -29.53 -6.79
CA LEU A 40 -24.61 -30.68 -7.63
C LEU A 40 -24.39 -30.35 -9.11
N ARG A 41 -23.76 -31.28 -9.84
CA ARG A 41 -23.77 -31.30 -11.31
C ARG A 41 -24.79 -32.33 -11.77
N VAL A 42 -25.97 -31.88 -12.21
CA VAL A 42 -26.94 -32.74 -12.89
C VAL A 42 -26.80 -32.48 -14.40
N PRO A 43 -26.24 -33.41 -15.17
CA PRO A 43 -26.18 -33.27 -16.62
C PRO A 43 -27.60 -33.37 -17.21
N HIS A 44 -28.01 -32.40 -18.02
CA HIS A 44 -29.27 -32.47 -18.75
C HIS A 44 -29.11 -33.42 -19.95
N PRO A 45 -30.03 -34.38 -20.17
CA PRO A 45 -29.97 -35.27 -21.32
C PRO A 45 -30.39 -34.50 -22.58
N SER A 46 -29.44 -33.80 -23.20
CA SER A 46 -29.64 -33.06 -24.46
C SER A 46 -28.86 -33.69 -25.65
N GLY A 47 -28.42 -34.94 -25.51
CA GLY A 47 -27.63 -35.62 -26.55
C GLY A 47 -26.26 -34.95 -26.76
N THR A 48 -25.81 -34.85 -28.02
CA THR A 48 -24.53 -34.22 -28.43
C THR A 48 -24.52 -32.68 -28.34
N ALA A 49 -25.65 -32.04 -28.06
CA ALA A 49 -25.74 -30.59 -27.95
C ALA A 49 -25.64 -30.14 -26.48
N VAL A 50 -24.70 -29.24 -26.18
CA VAL A 50 -24.58 -28.62 -24.86
C VAL A 50 -25.76 -27.68 -24.65
N SER A 51 -26.52 -27.87 -23.56
CA SER A 51 -27.67 -27.02 -23.23
C SER A 51 -27.25 -25.56 -23.03
N LEU A 52 -27.96 -24.63 -23.69
CA LEU A 52 -27.72 -23.19 -23.54
C LEU A 52 -27.85 -22.74 -22.08
N ILE A 53 -28.73 -23.37 -21.30
CA ILE A 53 -28.92 -23.07 -19.88
C ILE A 53 -27.70 -23.52 -19.07
N GLU A 54 -27.14 -24.71 -19.35
CA GLU A 54 -25.90 -25.16 -18.70
C GLU A 54 -24.74 -24.21 -18.99
N ARG A 55 -24.63 -23.75 -20.25
CA ARG A 55 -23.60 -22.78 -20.64
C ARG A 55 -23.81 -21.41 -20.01
N GLN A 56 -25.05 -20.94 -19.88
CA GLN A 56 -25.40 -19.69 -19.22
C GLN A 56 -25.15 -19.75 -17.70
N VAL A 57 -25.52 -20.85 -17.03
CA VAL A 57 -25.23 -21.06 -15.61
C VAL A 57 -23.72 -21.16 -15.36
N ALA A 58 -22.99 -21.86 -16.21
CA ALA A 58 -21.53 -21.93 -16.12
C ALA A 58 -20.88 -20.55 -16.30
N GLN A 59 -21.38 -19.75 -17.24
CA GLN A 59 -20.92 -18.37 -17.45
C GLN A 59 -21.22 -17.48 -16.23
N LEU A 60 -22.45 -17.50 -15.72
CA LEU A 60 -22.82 -16.74 -14.52
C LEU A 60 -21.99 -17.14 -13.29
N ARG A 61 -21.70 -18.44 -13.12
CA ARG A 61 -20.81 -18.92 -12.04
C ARG A 61 -19.39 -18.39 -12.21
N LYS A 62 -18.86 -18.35 -13.44
CA LYS A 62 -17.54 -17.79 -13.74
C LYS A 62 -17.50 -16.29 -13.43
N GLU A 63 -18.50 -15.53 -13.88
CA GLU A 63 -18.63 -14.10 -13.62
C GLU A 63 -18.76 -13.81 -12.12
N ASN A 64 -19.60 -14.57 -11.39
CA ASN A 64 -19.73 -14.41 -9.94
C ASN A 64 -18.42 -14.68 -9.21
N LYS A 65 -17.66 -15.70 -9.64
CA LYS A 65 -16.34 -15.99 -9.07
C LYS A 65 -15.35 -14.85 -9.31
N GLU A 66 -15.36 -14.27 -10.51
CA GLU A 66 -14.50 -13.14 -10.85
C GLU A 66 -14.87 -11.89 -10.03
N LEU A 67 -16.17 -11.58 -9.92
CA LEU A 67 -16.65 -10.46 -9.11
C LEU A 67 -16.29 -10.63 -7.63
N ARG A 68 -16.41 -11.84 -7.08
CA ARG A 68 -15.99 -12.12 -5.69
C ARG A 68 -14.50 -11.91 -5.48
N LYS A 69 -13.67 -12.29 -6.48
CA LYS A 69 -12.23 -12.07 -6.44
C LYS A 69 -11.91 -10.58 -6.43
N GLN A 70 -12.50 -9.82 -7.35
CA GLN A 70 -12.35 -8.36 -7.41
C GLN A 70 -12.81 -7.67 -6.13
N LEU A 71 -13.93 -8.11 -5.54
CA LEU A 71 -14.41 -7.58 -4.27
C LEU A 71 -13.41 -7.85 -3.13
N SER A 72 -12.85 -9.06 -3.07
CA SER A 72 -11.82 -9.39 -2.07
C SER A 72 -10.60 -8.48 -2.21
N GLU A 73 -10.12 -8.26 -3.44
CA GLU A 73 -8.98 -7.38 -3.71
C GLU A 73 -9.28 -5.93 -3.26
N ILE A 74 -10.47 -5.40 -3.55
CA ILE A 74 -10.88 -4.07 -3.09
C ILE A 74 -10.94 -3.99 -1.57
N VAL A 75 -11.50 -5.00 -0.90
CA VAL A 75 -11.59 -5.05 0.56
C VAL A 75 -10.21 -5.11 1.21
N ASP A 76 -9.27 -5.86 0.62
CA ASP A 76 -7.91 -5.96 1.12
C ASP A 76 -7.15 -4.63 0.96
N VAL A 77 -7.32 -3.94 -0.18
CA VAL A 77 -6.80 -2.58 -0.38
C VAL A 77 -7.41 -1.60 0.62
N ALA A 78 -8.73 -1.65 0.84
CA ALA A 78 -9.42 -0.78 1.80
C ALA A 78 -8.90 -0.97 3.23
N LYS A 79 -8.75 -2.22 3.68
CA LYS A 79 -8.16 -2.54 4.99
C LYS A 79 -6.71 -2.07 5.09
N GLY A 80 -5.94 -2.16 4.01
CA GLY A 80 -4.57 -1.63 3.94
C GLY A 80 -4.54 -0.11 4.14
N ASN A 81 -5.43 0.60 3.44
CA ASN A 81 -5.56 2.05 3.55
C ASN A 81 -6.04 2.50 4.94
N ASP A 82 -7.01 1.79 5.54
CA ASP A 82 -7.47 2.09 6.90
C ASP A 82 -6.34 1.95 7.92
N ARG A 83 -5.52 0.90 7.79
CA ARG A 83 -4.33 0.71 8.64
C ARG A 83 -3.33 1.84 8.47
N LEU A 84 -3.03 2.24 7.23
CA LEU A 84 -2.14 3.37 6.95
C LEU A 84 -2.69 4.68 7.52
N ASN A 85 -4.00 4.90 7.42
CA ASN A 85 -4.65 6.09 7.97
C ASN A 85 -4.57 6.14 9.51
N SER A 86 -4.86 5.03 10.19
CA SER A 86 -4.73 4.96 11.66
C SER A 86 -3.29 5.20 12.12
N ARG A 87 -2.31 4.69 11.36
CA ARG A 87 -0.89 4.92 11.61
C ARG A 87 -0.49 6.37 11.42
N MET A 88 -0.95 7.01 10.35
CA MET A 88 -0.71 8.43 10.09
C MET A 88 -1.31 9.32 11.18
N GLN A 89 -2.53 9.00 11.65
CA GLN A 89 -3.16 9.70 12.77
C GLN A 89 -2.35 9.57 14.06
N ARG A 90 -1.86 8.37 14.39
CA ARG A 90 -1.00 8.16 15.56
C ARG A 90 0.28 8.98 15.46
N LEU A 91 0.98 8.91 14.33
CA LEU A 91 2.18 9.72 14.10
C LEU A 91 1.89 11.20 14.27
N THR A 92 0.74 11.68 13.77
CA THR A 92 0.32 13.08 13.93
C THR A 92 0.21 13.48 15.40
N PHE A 93 -0.44 12.66 16.24
CA PHE A 93 -0.54 12.95 17.67
C PHE A 93 0.82 12.95 18.35
N ASN A 94 1.68 11.97 18.06
CA ASN A 94 3.03 11.90 18.64
C ASN A 94 3.87 13.15 18.28
N LEU A 95 3.82 13.61 17.03
CA LEU A 95 4.56 14.80 16.61
C LEU A 95 4.00 16.11 17.22
N LEU A 96 2.69 16.17 17.48
CA LEU A 96 2.07 17.32 18.16
C LEU A 96 2.45 17.40 19.65
N GLU A 97 2.64 16.25 20.29
CA GLU A 97 3.00 16.13 21.71
C GLU A 97 4.52 16.22 21.98
N ALA A 98 5.33 16.18 20.92
CA ALA A 98 6.79 16.28 21.03
C ALA A 98 7.21 17.55 21.79
N LYS A 99 8.22 17.43 22.66
CA LYS A 99 8.66 18.50 23.58
C LYS A 99 9.91 19.25 23.14
N GLY A 100 10.32 19.07 21.88
CA GLY A 100 11.50 19.70 21.30
C GLY A 100 11.82 19.09 19.94
N LEU A 101 12.86 19.61 19.28
CA LEU A 101 13.31 19.10 17.98
C LEU A 101 13.80 17.66 18.07
N ASP A 102 14.63 17.33 19.07
CA ASP A 102 15.20 15.99 19.23
C ASP A 102 14.12 14.93 19.48
N ASP A 103 13.15 15.26 20.34
CA ASP A 103 12.00 14.40 20.63
C ASP A 103 11.11 14.21 19.39
N LEU A 104 10.87 15.28 18.63
CA LEU A 104 10.13 15.22 17.37
C LEU A 104 10.82 14.29 16.36
N LEU A 105 12.14 14.40 16.20
CA LEU A 105 12.91 13.56 15.28
C LEU A 105 12.91 12.10 15.72
N ALA A 106 13.03 11.84 17.03
CA ALA A 106 12.94 10.49 17.58
C ALA A 106 11.55 9.86 17.34
N GLN A 107 10.47 10.61 17.62
CA GLN A 107 9.09 10.16 17.37
C GLN A 107 8.82 9.92 15.87
N LEU A 108 9.37 10.78 15.01
CA LEU A 108 9.27 10.61 13.56
C LEU A 108 9.98 9.35 13.09
N GLN A 109 11.22 9.13 13.54
CA GLN A 109 11.98 7.94 13.17
C GLN A 109 11.27 6.67 13.65
N GLU A 110 10.83 6.63 14.92
CA GLU A 110 10.11 5.49 15.48
C GLU A 110 8.81 5.22 14.71
N GLY A 111 8.04 6.26 14.38
CA GLY A 111 6.83 6.11 13.57
C GLY A 111 7.12 5.59 12.17
N LEU A 112 8.18 6.04 11.51
CA LEU A 112 8.52 5.55 10.18
C LEU A 112 9.02 4.10 10.19
N GLU A 113 9.77 3.70 11.21
CA GLU A 113 10.21 2.32 11.40
C GLU A 113 9.04 1.39 11.76
N GLN A 114 8.26 1.71 12.79
CA GLN A 114 7.21 0.82 13.31
C GLN A 114 5.94 0.85 12.45
N ASP A 115 5.50 2.04 12.05
CA ASP A 115 4.23 2.22 11.37
C ASP A 115 4.39 2.19 9.84
N PHE A 116 5.50 2.67 9.27
CA PHE A 116 5.69 2.64 7.81
C PHE A 116 6.60 1.49 7.32
N GLN A 117 7.21 0.74 8.25
CA GLN A 117 8.19 -0.33 7.98
C GLN A 117 9.32 0.16 7.08
N ALA A 118 9.80 1.37 7.36
CA ALA A 118 10.99 1.90 6.73
C ALA A 118 12.22 1.18 7.31
N ASP A 119 13.10 0.69 6.45
CA ASP A 119 14.39 0.12 6.89
C ASP A 119 15.44 1.23 7.09
N PHE A 120 15.26 2.36 6.41
CA PHE A 120 16.18 3.49 6.41
C PHE A 120 15.42 4.80 6.42
N PHE A 121 15.95 5.77 7.17
CA PHE A 121 15.40 7.12 7.30
C PHE A 121 16.51 8.14 7.03
N GLY A 122 16.18 9.19 6.29
CA GLY A 122 17.07 10.33 6.08
C GLY A 122 16.26 11.61 6.02
N LEU A 123 16.53 12.56 6.92
CA LEU A 123 15.95 13.90 6.86
C LEU A 123 17.08 14.91 6.69
N ARG A 124 16.97 15.73 5.65
CA ARG A 124 17.90 16.84 5.42
C ARG A 124 17.13 18.14 5.32
N LEU A 125 17.53 19.12 6.11
CA LEU A 125 16.97 20.47 6.12
C LEU A 125 18.06 21.46 5.74
N ASP A 126 17.81 22.26 4.71
CA ASP A 126 18.64 23.39 4.32
C ASP A 126 17.87 24.68 4.68
N PRO A 127 18.50 25.68 5.31
CA PRO A 127 17.86 26.98 5.54
C PRO A 127 17.36 27.60 4.22
N ALA A 128 16.27 28.37 4.26
CA ALA A 128 15.79 29.07 3.07
C ALA A 128 16.76 30.16 2.64
N ALA A 129 16.73 30.57 1.36
CA ALA A 129 17.65 31.56 0.79
C ALA A 129 17.69 32.90 1.57
N HIS A 130 16.58 33.32 2.18
CA HIS A 130 16.54 34.53 3.01
C HIS A 130 17.12 34.32 4.42
N ALA A 131 16.98 33.11 4.99
CA ALA A 131 17.64 32.71 6.23
C ALA A 131 19.15 32.59 6.00
N LEU A 132 19.57 32.01 4.87
CA LEU A 132 20.94 32.04 4.34
C LEU A 132 21.50 33.46 4.28
N ALA A 133 20.79 34.39 3.63
CA ALA A 133 21.24 35.79 3.55
C ALA A 133 21.35 36.49 4.92
N THR A 134 20.59 36.02 5.92
CA THR A 134 20.66 36.51 7.30
C THR A 134 21.85 35.88 8.05
N MET A 135 22.09 34.58 7.85
CA MET A 135 23.21 33.82 8.41
C MET A 135 24.56 34.25 7.80
N GLU A 136 24.61 34.55 6.50
CA GLU A 136 25.78 35.10 5.81
C GLU A 136 26.13 36.49 6.33
N ARG A 137 25.13 37.36 6.56
CA ARG A 137 25.35 38.66 7.23
C ARG A 137 25.86 38.50 8.66
N ALA A 138 25.55 37.37 9.31
CA ALA A 138 26.05 37.00 10.64
C ALA A 138 27.38 36.22 10.60
N GLY A 139 27.97 35.98 9.42
CA GLY A 139 29.28 35.33 9.27
C GLY A 139 29.27 33.80 9.38
N LEU A 140 28.12 33.14 9.25
CA LEU A 140 27.99 31.68 9.32
C LEU A 140 28.15 31.04 7.93
N SER A 141 28.99 30.00 7.81
CA SER A 141 29.26 29.28 6.56
C SER A 141 28.41 28.01 6.43
N ILE A 142 27.88 27.74 5.23
CA ILE A 142 26.99 26.59 4.96
C ILE A 142 27.71 25.55 4.09
N GLY A 143 27.55 24.28 4.46
CA GLY A 143 28.19 23.11 3.84
C GLY A 143 27.76 22.81 2.39
N PRO A 144 28.38 21.80 1.75
CA PRO A 144 28.41 21.70 0.29
C PRO A 144 27.18 21.00 -0.30
N LYS A 145 26.77 21.53 -1.47
CA LYS A 145 25.66 21.14 -2.36
C LYS A 145 24.25 21.21 -1.74
N PRO A 146 23.40 22.17 -2.16
CA PRO A 146 22.03 22.27 -1.67
C PRO A 146 21.21 21.07 -2.16
N MET A 147 20.41 20.50 -1.26
CA MET A 147 19.54 19.36 -1.53
C MET A 147 18.57 19.66 -2.66
N ARG A 148 18.20 20.93 -2.79
CA ARG A 148 17.35 21.47 -3.87
C ARG A 148 17.86 21.11 -5.27
N ALA A 149 19.18 21.06 -5.48
CA ALA A 149 19.75 20.70 -6.79
C ALA A 149 19.60 19.21 -7.11
N LEU A 150 19.65 18.33 -6.09
CA LEU A 150 19.51 16.88 -6.28
C LEU A 150 18.05 16.46 -6.48
N PHE A 151 17.10 17.26 -6.01
CA PHE A 151 15.66 16.97 -6.02
C PHE A 151 14.85 18.10 -6.68
N GLU A 152 15.43 18.77 -7.68
CA GLU A 152 14.85 19.97 -8.32
C GLU A 152 13.41 19.74 -8.80
N HIS A 153 13.13 18.61 -9.44
CA HIS A 153 11.78 18.27 -9.90
C HIS A 153 10.77 18.09 -8.74
N GLN A 154 11.19 17.48 -7.62
CA GLN A 154 10.33 17.26 -6.46
C GLN A 154 10.00 18.60 -5.80
N PHE A 155 10.98 19.49 -5.66
CA PHE A 155 10.74 20.84 -5.16
C PHE A 155 9.88 21.67 -6.12
N ALA A 156 10.09 21.59 -7.43
CA ALA A 156 9.30 22.35 -8.41
C ALA A 156 7.82 21.91 -8.46
N THR A 157 7.55 20.63 -8.22
CA THR A 157 6.18 20.07 -8.29
C THR A 157 5.50 19.93 -6.93
N GLY A 158 6.27 19.97 -5.83
CA GLY A 158 5.80 19.64 -4.49
C GLY A 158 5.40 18.17 -4.30
N ASN A 159 5.60 17.32 -5.32
CA ASN A 159 5.09 15.96 -5.31
C ASN A 159 6.14 14.96 -4.81
N PRO A 160 5.76 14.02 -3.93
CA PRO A 160 6.60 12.90 -3.56
C PRO A 160 6.96 12.03 -4.76
N MET A 161 8.11 11.38 -4.67
CA MET A 161 8.59 10.42 -5.67
C MET A 161 8.86 9.07 -5.02
N CYS A 162 8.37 7.99 -5.63
CA CYS A 162 8.67 6.62 -5.22
C CYS A 162 9.43 5.88 -6.31
N GLY A 163 10.43 5.10 -5.94
CA GLY A 163 11.17 4.25 -6.87
C GLY A 163 12.64 4.10 -6.50
N ARG A 164 13.47 3.88 -7.53
CA ARG A 164 14.92 3.77 -7.36
C ARG A 164 15.55 5.16 -7.52
N LEU A 165 16.34 5.56 -6.53
CA LEU A 165 17.08 6.82 -6.54
C LEU A 165 18.43 6.67 -7.22
N ARG A 166 18.99 7.79 -7.69
CA ARG A 166 20.37 7.85 -8.21
C ARG A 166 21.36 7.69 -7.06
N ALA A 167 22.56 7.19 -7.34
CA ALA A 167 23.60 7.00 -6.31
C ALA A 167 23.87 8.29 -5.51
N GLU A 168 24.02 9.44 -6.19
CA GLU A 168 24.23 10.73 -5.52
C GLU A 168 23.08 11.13 -4.58
N GLN A 169 21.83 10.78 -4.92
CA GLN A 169 20.65 11.04 -4.09
C GLN A 169 20.60 10.10 -2.88
N LEU A 170 20.98 8.83 -3.06
CA LEU A 170 21.06 7.84 -1.99
C LEU A 170 22.17 8.22 -1.00
N ASP A 171 23.35 8.59 -1.49
CA ASP A 171 24.47 9.01 -0.65
C ASP A 171 24.13 10.28 0.14
N ALA A 172 23.42 11.23 -0.49
CA ALA A 172 23.00 12.47 0.16
C ALA A 172 21.95 12.27 1.26
N LEU A 173 21.07 11.26 1.15
CA LEU A 173 19.99 10.99 2.12
C LEU A 173 20.37 9.95 3.18
N PHE A 174 21.08 8.89 2.78
CA PHE A 174 21.32 7.70 3.61
C PHE A 174 22.80 7.45 3.90
N GLY A 175 23.72 8.24 3.32
CA GLY A 175 25.16 8.16 3.58
C GLY A 175 25.71 6.74 3.45
N SER A 176 26.33 6.23 4.50
CA SER A 176 26.94 4.88 4.52
C SER A 176 25.95 3.73 4.26
N GLN A 177 24.64 3.97 4.44
CA GLN A 177 23.59 2.97 4.22
C GLN A 177 23.05 2.97 2.79
N ALA A 178 23.46 3.91 1.93
CA ALA A 178 22.98 4.07 0.55
C ALA A 178 22.96 2.75 -0.25
N ASN A 179 24.01 1.94 -0.12
CA ASN A 179 24.16 0.67 -0.85
C ASN A 179 23.17 -0.43 -0.41
N GLN A 180 22.49 -0.27 0.72
CA GLN A 180 21.50 -1.24 1.23
C GLN A 180 20.06 -0.88 0.82
N VAL A 181 19.85 0.33 0.29
CA VAL A 181 18.53 0.82 -0.11
C VAL A 181 18.20 0.32 -1.52
N ALA A 182 17.21 -0.56 -1.64
CA ALA A 182 16.78 -1.12 -2.91
C ALA A 182 15.65 -0.31 -3.57
N SER A 183 14.75 0.25 -2.76
CA SER A 183 13.72 1.20 -3.18
C SER A 183 13.57 2.31 -2.13
N ALA A 184 13.11 3.49 -2.55
CA ALA A 184 12.89 4.62 -1.66
C ALA A 184 11.69 5.48 -2.07
N ALA A 185 11.13 6.16 -1.08
CA ALA A 185 10.20 7.26 -1.23
C ALA A 185 10.85 8.56 -0.77
N VAL A 186 10.65 9.62 -1.54
CA VAL A 186 11.21 10.95 -1.29
C VAL A 186 10.07 11.95 -1.19
N VAL A 187 10.06 12.71 -0.10
CA VAL A 187 9.06 13.73 0.20
C VAL A 187 9.76 15.09 0.29
N PRO A 188 9.49 16.02 -0.65
CA PRO A 188 9.97 17.39 -0.51
C PRO A 188 9.21 18.10 0.61
N ILE A 189 9.90 18.91 1.39
CA ILE A 189 9.34 19.76 2.44
C ILE A 189 9.77 21.19 2.11
N GLU A 190 8.83 22.05 1.70
CA GLU A 190 9.12 23.45 1.43
C GLU A 190 8.37 24.33 2.43
N SER A 191 9.12 25.05 3.24
CA SER A 191 8.61 26.01 4.20
C SER A 191 9.08 27.41 3.82
N LEU A 192 8.59 28.42 4.55
CA LEU A 192 9.15 29.77 4.43
C LEU A 192 10.61 29.74 4.89
N ASP A 193 10.89 29.23 6.09
CA ASP A 193 12.20 29.39 6.73
C ASP A 193 13.25 28.34 6.31
N PHE A 194 12.82 27.23 5.72
CA PHE A 194 13.69 26.13 5.30
C PHE A 194 13.13 25.36 4.10
N SER A 195 14.03 24.66 3.40
CA SER A 195 13.71 23.64 2.40
C SER A 195 14.37 22.34 2.79
N GLY A 196 13.63 21.24 2.78
CA GLY A 196 14.11 19.95 3.20
C GLY A 196 13.62 18.81 2.33
N VAL A 197 14.27 17.66 2.50
CA VAL A 197 13.88 16.40 1.87
C VAL A 197 13.87 15.32 2.93
N LEU A 198 12.75 14.61 2.99
CA LEU A 198 12.62 13.36 3.72
C LEU A 198 12.79 12.18 2.74
N GLY A 199 13.72 11.29 3.05
CA GLY A 199 13.92 10.01 2.40
C GLY A 199 13.49 8.86 3.30
N ILE A 200 12.68 7.95 2.75
CA ILE A 200 12.26 6.71 3.38
C ILE A 200 12.74 5.55 2.50
N GLY A 201 13.64 4.72 3.01
CA GLY A 201 14.27 3.64 2.26
C GLY A 201 13.79 2.25 2.71
N SER A 202 13.81 1.29 1.79
CA SER A 202 13.63 -0.13 2.09
C SER A 202 14.65 -1.00 1.36
N ARG A 203 14.99 -2.14 1.98
CA ARG A 203 15.78 -3.22 1.40
C ARG A 203 15.00 -4.01 0.34
N ASP A 204 13.67 -3.90 0.34
CA ASP A 204 12.81 -4.53 -0.65
C ASP A 204 12.67 -3.63 -1.89
N PRO A 205 13.09 -4.06 -3.10
CA PRO A 205 12.94 -3.28 -4.33
C PRO A 205 11.49 -3.07 -4.75
N HIS A 206 10.55 -3.86 -4.24
CA HIS A 206 9.13 -3.80 -4.58
C HIS A 206 8.30 -3.00 -3.57
N ARG A 207 8.91 -2.47 -2.51
CA ARG A 207 8.22 -1.74 -1.46
C ARG A 207 7.73 -0.37 -1.90
N TYR A 208 8.61 0.45 -2.49
CA TYR A 208 8.28 1.79 -2.97
C TYR A 208 8.32 1.83 -4.49
N GLN A 209 7.18 1.54 -5.14
CA GLN A 209 7.09 1.46 -6.59
C GLN A 209 6.59 2.76 -7.23
N PRO A 210 7.07 3.08 -8.45
CA PRO A 210 6.47 4.13 -9.28
C PRO A 210 4.98 3.84 -9.51
N GLY A 211 4.10 4.76 -9.13
CA GLY A 211 2.64 4.59 -9.25
C GLY A 211 1.93 4.16 -7.96
N MET A 212 2.66 3.91 -6.86
CA MET A 212 2.02 3.88 -5.54
C MET A 212 1.31 5.21 -5.25
N GLY A 213 0.15 5.15 -4.61
CA GLY A 213 -0.54 6.34 -4.13
C GLY A 213 0.36 7.12 -3.17
N THR A 214 0.69 8.37 -3.51
CA THR A 214 1.57 9.25 -2.74
C THR A 214 0.83 10.10 -1.71
N LEU A 215 -0.49 9.92 -1.57
CA LEU A 215 -1.35 10.75 -0.71
C LEU A 215 -0.82 10.84 0.74
N PHE A 216 -0.46 9.72 1.35
CA PHE A 216 0.08 9.70 2.72
C PHE A 216 1.45 10.37 2.82
N LEU A 217 2.27 10.29 1.76
CA LEU A 217 3.57 10.94 1.71
C LEU A 217 3.43 12.46 1.60
N VAL A 218 2.44 12.95 0.83
CA VAL A 218 2.09 14.37 0.77
C VAL A 218 1.67 14.85 2.16
N GLN A 219 0.75 14.14 2.81
CA GLN A 219 0.28 14.48 4.17
C GLN A 219 1.43 14.48 5.19
N LEU A 220 2.36 13.54 5.08
CA LEU A 220 3.54 13.49 5.92
C LEU A 220 4.43 14.73 5.71
N GLY A 221 4.66 15.14 4.46
CA GLY A 221 5.41 16.35 4.14
C GLY A 221 4.77 17.61 4.74
N GLU A 222 3.45 17.75 4.60
CA GLU A 222 2.69 18.87 5.19
C GLU A 222 2.72 18.87 6.71
N LEU A 223 2.64 17.70 7.34
CA LEU A 223 2.73 17.56 8.79
C LEU A 223 4.13 17.96 9.28
N LEU A 224 5.17 17.49 8.60
CA LEU A 224 6.56 17.78 8.96
C LEU A 224 6.91 19.25 8.78
N ASP A 225 6.44 19.90 7.71
CA ASP A 225 6.59 21.35 7.54
C ASP A 225 6.11 22.09 8.81
N ARG A 226 4.89 21.81 9.26
CA ARG A 226 4.28 22.47 10.41
C ARG A 226 4.99 22.14 11.72
N ALA A 227 5.31 20.86 11.91
CA ALA A 227 5.92 20.38 13.15
C ALA A 227 7.36 20.90 13.30
N LEU A 228 8.13 20.91 12.20
CA LEU A 228 9.50 21.43 12.19
C LEU A 228 9.54 22.96 12.30
N ARG A 229 8.61 23.70 11.69
CA ARG A 229 8.58 25.17 11.78
C ARG A 229 8.52 25.67 13.23
N LYS A 230 7.83 24.93 14.12
CA LYS A 230 7.76 25.25 15.55
C LYS A 230 9.15 25.32 16.19
N TYR A 231 10.04 24.40 15.85
CA TYR A 231 11.34 24.24 16.50
C TYR A 231 12.52 24.80 15.70
N PHE A 232 12.40 24.90 14.37
CA PHE A 232 13.49 25.37 13.51
C PHE A 232 13.89 26.81 13.84
N LEU A 233 12.89 27.69 14.06
CA LEU A 233 13.13 29.08 14.48
C LEU A 233 13.70 29.21 15.90
N GLU A 234 13.39 28.28 16.79
CA GLU A 234 13.96 28.23 18.15
C GLU A 234 15.43 27.79 18.10
N SER A 235 15.75 26.75 17.32
CA SER A 235 17.11 26.26 17.16
C SER A 235 18.07 27.28 16.51
N LEU A 236 17.58 28.14 15.62
CA LEU A 236 18.36 29.24 15.04
C LEU A 236 18.64 30.36 16.05
N ARG A 237 17.84 30.48 17.12
CA ARG A 237 18.04 31.48 18.19
C ARG A 237 18.98 30.99 19.28
N ASP A 238 18.89 29.72 19.65
CA ASP A 238 19.72 29.13 20.72
C ASP A 238 21.15 28.78 20.26
N GLY A 239 21.39 28.74 18.94
CA GLY A 239 22.73 28.59 18.35
C GLY A 239 23.53 29.90 18.19
N SER A 240 23.10 31.01 18.81
CA SER A 240 23.76 32.33 18.79
C SER A 240 24.51 32.64 20.09
#